data_AF-A0A7V7VIV2-F1
#
_entry.id   AF-A0A7V7VIV2-F1
#
_cell.length_a   1.000
_cell.length_b   1.000
_cell.length_c   1.000
_cell.angle_alpha   90.00
_cell.angle_beta   90.00
_cell.angle_gamma   90.00
#
_symmetry.space_group_name_H-M   'P 1'
#
loop_
_entity.id
_entity.type
_entity.pdbx_description
1 polymer ?
#
loop_
_entity_poly.entity_id
_entity_poly.type
_entity_poly.pdbx_seq_one_letter_code
_entity_poly.pdbx_strand_id
1 'polypeptide(L)'
;MSPPGKLALRSGCYGLIMGYLLCDLYFCSGPLSRRLKLADPHHPLAATLADPLVARVAAYNIHRSQLERALRERLWRDGKSLAALDRPQRKLVRDAALNDLIDHELLRSKASANAAELKVSDAEITARLNRFSAGFTSKEELAAAMAAQGIASDQDLRSRLAAHIQQDKYVESRIAPHIGVTDAEARQWFEHNQDQLATPERLAARHVFLPILDRDPATAQHTLATALAALSAGTKDFATLASELSEDPLTNHCGGDLGWMTRLRLPAGLAAPLFAMPLHQPG
;
A
#
# COMPACT_ATOMS: atom_id res chain seq x y z
N MET A 1 18.24 -74.49 -18.47
CA MET A 1 18.91 -74.67 -17.16
C MET A 1 19.65 -73.38 -16.82
N SER A 2 19.10 -72.55 -15.95
CA SER A 2 19.75 -71.29 -15.52
C SER A 2 20.83 -71.60 -14.47
N PRO A 3 22.03 -71.02 -14.55
CA PRO A 3 23.15 -71.47 -13.73
C PRO A 3 22.96 -71.09 -12.24
N PRO A 4 23.28 -72.01 -11.30
CA PRO A 4 23.02 -71.84 -9.87
C PRO A 4 23.84 -70.72 -9.20
N GLY A 5 24.91 -70.24 -9.84
CA GLY A 5 25.76 -69.17 -9.30
C GLY A 5 25.10 -67.79 -9.24
N LYS A 6 24.05 -67.54 -10.05
CA LYS A 6 23.36 -66.22 -10.04
C LYS A 6 22.49 -66.02 -8.80
N LEU A 7 22.02 -67.09 -8.15
CA LEU A 7 21.19 -66.98 -6.94
C LEU A 7 22.03 -66.67 -5.70
N ALA A 8 23.19 -67.32 -5.55
CA ALA A 8 24.09 -67.12 -4.42
C ALA A 8 24.72 -65.70 -4.41
N LEU A 9 25.02 -65.15 -5.59
CA LEU A 9 25.51 -63.77 -5.69
C LEU A 9 24.44 -62.75 -5.30
N ARG A 10 23.18 -63.00 -5.69
CA ARG A 10 22.04 -62.14 -5.34
C ARG A 10 21.78 -62.15 -3.84
N SER A 11 21.79 -63.32 -3.19
CA SER A 11 21.61 -63.41 -1.73
C SER A 11 22.73 -62.72 -0.96
N GLY A 12 23.99 -62.81 -1.43
CA GLY A 12 25.11 -62.05 -0.87
C GLY A 12 24.93 -60.53 -0.98
N CYS A 13 24.49 -60.03 -2.14
CA CYS A 13 24.19 -58.60 -2.32
C CYS A 13 23.03 -58.13 -1.42
N TYR A 14 21.97 -58.93 -1.28
CA TYR A 14 20.87 -58.59 -0.37
C TYR A 14 21.32 -58.53 1.10
N GLY A 15 22.20 -59.44 1.52
CA GLY A 15 22.80 -59.43 2.85
C GLY A 15 23.60 -58.15 3.13
N LEU A 16 24.40 -57.69 2.16
CA LEU A 16 25.16 -56.44 2.28
C LEU A 16 24.25 -55.20 2.33
N ILE A 17 23.20 -55.16 1.50
CA ILE A 17 22.21 -54.07 1.52
C ILE A 17 21.46 -54.03 2.85
N MET A 18 21.03 -55.19 3.38
CA MET A 18 20.36 -55.25 4.68
C MET A 18 21.30 -54.91 5.84
N GLY A 19 22.55 -55.36 5.79
CA GLY A 19 23.57 -54.97 6.76
C GLY A 19 23.81 -53.46 6.78
N TYR A 20 23.90 -52.83 5.60
CA TYR A 20 23.99 -51.38 5.47
C TYR A 20 22.76 -50.67 6.04
N LEU A 21 21.55 -51.14 5.72
CA LEU A 21 20.31 -50.55 6.22
C LEU A 21 20.22 -50.60 7.75
N LEU A 22 20.52 -51.76 8.35
CA LEU A 22 20.51 -51.93 9.81
C LEU A 22 21.58 -51.05 10.48
N CYS A 23 22.77 -50.97 9.90
CA CYS A 23 23.85 -50.16 10.43
C CYS A 23 23.54 -48.65 10.33
N ASP A 24 22.98 -48.19 9.20
CA ASP A 24 22.58 -46.80 8.99
C ASP A 24 21.44 -46.36 9.93
N LEU A 25 20.43 -47.23 10.12
CA LEU A 25 19.26 -46.97 10.98
C LEU A 25 19.59 -46.99 12.48
N TYR A 26 20.38 -47.96 12.95
CA TYR A 26 20.52 -48.22 14.38
C TYR A 26 21.87 -47.80 14.98
N PHE A 27 22.97 -47.86 14.22
CA PHE A 27 24.31 -47.64 14.76
C PHE A 27 24.94 -46.32 14.33
N CYS A 28 24.78 -45.93 13.06
CA CYS A 28 25.59 -44.85 12.47
C CYS A 28 24.84 -43.53 12.22
N SER A 29 23.53 -43.43 12.48
CA SER A 29 22.73 -42.23 12.14
C SER A 29 23.06 -41.67 10.74
N GLY A 30 23.16 -42.59 9.77
CA GLY A 30 23.62 -42.29 8.42
C GLY A 30 22.57 -41.56 7.57
N PRO A 31 22.82 -41.34 6.27
CA PRO A 31 21.96 -40.55 5.39
C PRO A 31 20.50 -41.02 5.33
N LEU A 32 20.22 -42.31 5.51
CA LEU A 32 18.87 -42.88 5.41
C LEU A 32 18.07 -42.62 6.69
N SER A 33 18.68 -42.86 7.85
CA SER A 33 18.11 -42.51 9.15
C SER A 33 17.85 -41.00 9.28
N ARG A 34 18.73 -40.14 8.73
CA ARG A 34 18.50 -38.69 8.68
C ARG A 34 17.30 -38.33 7.82
N ARG A 35 17.17 -38.92 6.63
CA ARG A 35 15.99 -38.70 5.76
C ARG A 35 14.69 -39.14 6.41
N LEU A 36 14.69 -40.25 7.16
CA LEU A 36 13.52 -40.72 7.91
C LEU A 36 13.19 -39.80 9.10
N LYS A 37 14.20 -39.37 9.87
CA LYS A 37 14.04 -38.37 10.94
C LYS A 37 13.58 -37.00 10.42
N LEU A 38 13.91 -36.66 9.17
CA LEU A 38 13.44 -35.45 8.48
C LEU A 38 12.02 -35.59 7.93
N ALA A 39 11.57 -36.80 7.64
CA ALA A 39 10.20 -37.10 7.27
C ALA A 39 9.25 -37.09 8.47
N ASP A 40 9.80 -37.17 9.69
CA ASP A 40 9.04 -37.05 10.94
C ASP A 40 8.75 -35.56 11.25
N PRO A 41 7.48 -35.11 11.21
CA PRO A 41 7.12 -33.69 11.37
C PRO A 41 7.51 -33.09 12.72
N HIS A 42 7.76 -33.94 13.73
CA HIS A 42 8.03 -33.53 15.10
C HIS A 42 9.53 -33.49 15.44
N HIS A 43 10.42 -33.85 14.50
CA HIS A 43 11.85 -33.83 14.77
C HIS A 43 12.40 -32.39 14.77
N PRO A 44 13.21 -31.97 15.77
CA PRO A 44 13.70 -30.59 15.87
C PRO A 44 14.51 -30.14 14.65
N LEU A 45 15.28 -31.04 14.02
CA LEU A 45 15.97 -30.77 12.76
C LEU A 45 15.01 -30.49 11.59
N ALA A 46 13.85 -31.17 11.53
CA ALA A 46 12.84 -30.96 10.49
C ALA A 46 12.20 -29.57 10.61
N ALA A 47 11.94 -29.09 11.84
CA ALA A 47 11.44 -27.75 12.10
C ALA A 47 12.45 -26.64 11.71
N THR A 48 13.74 -26.80 12.04
CA THR A 48 14.80 -25.85 11.61
C THR A 48 15.08 -25.87 10.11
N LEU A 49 14.82 -26.99 9.41
CA LEU A 49 14.93 -27.07 7.95
C LEU A 49 13.66 -26.57 7.25
N ALA A 50 12.51 -26.61 7.91
CA ALA A 50 11.27 -26.05 7.40
C ALA A 50 11.32 -24.50 7.35
N ASP A 51 12.00 -23.87 8.30
CA ASP A 51 12.15 -22.41 8.34
C ASP A 51 13.59 -21.94 8.65
N PRO A 52 14.46 -21.87 7.63
CA PRO A 52 15.87 -21.56 7.83
C PRO A 52 16.07 -20.11 8.32
N LEU A 53 17.08 -19.94 9.18
CA LEU A 53 17.55 -18.63 9.63
C LEU A 53 18.12 -17.85 8.45
N VAL A 54 17.65 -16.61 8.27
CA VAL A 54 18.13 -15.70 7.22
C VAL A 54 19.10 -14.67 7.80
N ALA A 55 18.77 -14.09 8.96
CA ALA A 55 19.60 -13.07 9.60
C ALA A 55 19.43 -13.12 11.12
N ARG A 56 20.40 -12.55 11.85
CA ARG A 56 20.35 -12.41 13.31
C ARG A 56 20.61 -10.95 13.68
N VAL A 57 19.68 -10.35 14.41
CA VAL A 57 19.73 -8.95 14.86
C VAL A 57 19.78 -8.94 16.38
N ALA A 58 20.98 -8.73 16.94
CA ALA A 58 21.24 -8.87 18.38
C ALA A 58 20.75 -10.23 18.92
N ALA A 59 19.70 -10.23 19.76
CA ALA A 59 19.11 -11.43 20.34
C ALA A 59 17.96 -12.02 19.49
N TYR A 60 17.53 -11.34 18.42
CA TYR A 60 16.41 -11.76 17.58
C TYR A 60 16.88 -12.49 16.31
N ASN A 61 16.18 -13.58 15.98
CA ASN A 61 16.47 -14.42 14.82
C ASN A 61 15.39 -14.18 13.75
N ILE A 62 15.80 -13.74 12.57
CA ILE A 62 14.92 -13.52 11.42
C ILE A 62 14.90 -14.80 10.57
N HIS A 63 13.72 -15.39 10.46
CA HIS A 63 13.50 -16.63 9.72
C HIS A 63 12.99 -16.37 8.30
N ARG A 64 13.10 -17.37 7.42
CA ARG A 64 12.66 -17.27 6.02
C ARG A 64 11.16 -17.02 5.88
N SER A 65 10.33 -17.63 6.73
CA SER A 65 8.88 -17.41 6.72
C SER A 65 8.53 -15.94 6.96
N GLN A 66 9.27 -15.26 7.85
CA GLN A 66 9.09 -13.86 8.17
C GLN A 66 9.49 -12.97 7.00
N LEU A 67 10.62 -13.28 6.34
CA LEU A 67 11.05 -12.58 5.12
C LEU A 67 10.03 -12.75 3.99
N GLU A 68 9.54 -13.95 3.73
CA GLU A 68 8.56 -14.21 2.67
C GLU A 68 7.22 -13.52 2.96
N ARG A 69 6.82 -13.43 4.23
CA ARG A 69 5.66 -12.63 4.66
C ARG A 69 5.87 -11.14 4.39
N ALA A 70 6.99 -10.57 4.85
CA ALA A 70 7.31 -9.16 4.64
C ALA A 70 7.40 -8.81 3.15
N LEU A 71 8.00 -9.69 2.34
CA LEU A 71 8.07 -9.58 0.90
C LEU A 71 6.68 -9.54 0.27
N ARG A 72 5.78 -10.43 0.69
CA ARG A 72 4.39 -10.47 0.20
C ARG A 72 3.63 -9.21 0.55
N GLU A 73 3.76 -8.71 1.78
CA GLU A 73 3.12 -7.48 2.24
C GLU A 73 3.62 -6.25 1.46
N ARG A 74 4.94 -6.17 1.23
CA ARG A 74 5.54 -5.09 0.43
C ARG A 74 5.01 -5.10 -1.00
N LEU A 75 5.03 -6.25 -1.65
CA LEU A 75 4.55 -6.40 -3.02
C LEU A 75 3.05 -6.12 -3.15
N TRP A 76 2.26 -6.51 -2.13
CA TRP A 76 0.83 -6.19 -2.09
C TRP A 76 0.56 -4.68 -2.04
N ARG A 77 1.34 -3.92 -1.25
CA ARG A 77 1.24 -2.44 -1.21
C ARG A 77 1.57 -1.79 -2.55
N ASP A 78 2.53 -2.36 -3.28
CA ASP A 78 2.94 -1.87 -4.60
C ASP A 78 2.04 -2.36 -5.75
N GLY A 79 1.01 -3.17 -5.46
CA GLY A 79 0.15 -3.81 -6.47
C GLY A 79 0.89 -4.80 -7.38
N LYS A 80 2.04 -5.32 -6.92
CA LYS A 80 2.92 -6.21 -7.69
C LYS A 80 2.87 -7.63 -7.15
N SER A 81 3.26 -8.60 -7.98
CA SER A 81 3.43 -9.99 -7.57
C SER A 81 4.87 -10.45 -7.79
N LEU A 82 5.33 -11.41 -6.98
CA LEU A 82 6.69 -11.94 -7.10
C LEU A 82 6.93 -12.61 -8.46
N ALA A 83 5.87 -13.16 -9.06
CA ALA A 83 5.91 -13.81 -10.37
C ALA A 83 6.13 -12.82 -11.53
N ALA A 84 5.73 -11.56 -11.35
CA ALA A 84 5.87 -10.51 -12.35
C ALA A 84 7.27 -9.86 -12.37
N LEU A 85 8.18 -10.25 -11.47
CA LEU A 85 9.49 -9.63 -11.31
C LEU A 85 10.63 -10.48 -11.90
N ASP A 86 11.56 -9.81 -12.57
CA ASP A 86 12.77 -10.45 -13.10
C ASP A 86 13.70 -10.91 -11.97
N ARG A 87 14.62 -11.84 -12.28
CA ARG A 87 15.62 -12.34 -11.30
C ARG A 87 16.37 -11.23 -10.54
N PRO A 88 16.93 -10.19 -11.19
CA PRO A 88 17.61 -9.10 -10.47
C PRO A 88 16.65 -8.31 -9.57
N GLN A 89 15.44 -8.02 -10.05
CA GLN A 89 14.43 -7.29 -9.28
C GLN A 89 13.97 -8.08 -8.06
N ARG A 90 13.75 -9.39 -8.20
CA ARG A 90 13.41 -10.28 -7.08
C ARG A 90 14.47 -10.27 -5.99
N LYS A 91 15.75 -10.25 -6.36
CA LYS A 91 16.84 -10.13 -5.38
C LYS A 91 16.76 -8.77 -4.68
N LEU A 92 16.65 -7.68 -5.43
CA LEU A 92 16.58 -6.33 -4.86
C LEU A 92 15.43 -6.16 -3.88
N VAL A 93 14.22 -6.60 -4.24
CA VAL A 93 13.04 -6.49 -3.36
C VAL A 93 13.18 -7.39 -2.14
N ARG A 94 13.78 -8.59 -2.29
CA ARG A 94 14.07 -9.45 -1.14
C ARG A 94 15.07 -8.81 -0.19
N ASP A 95 16.15 -8.23 -0.72
CA ASP A 95 17.17 -7.55 0.09
C ASP A 95 16.57 -6.33 0.80
N ALA A 96 15.71 -5.56 0.11
CA ALA A 96 14.97 -4.46 0.71
C ALA A 96 14.02 -4.92 1.84
N ALA A 97 13.24 -5.98 1.61
CA ALA A 97 12.35 -6.53 2.64
C ALA A 97 13.12 -7.09 3.84
N LEU A 98 14.32 -7.65 3.62
CA LEU A 98 15.20 -8.09 4.70
C LEU A 98 15.74 -6.90 5.50
N ASN A 99 16.18 -5.84 4.83
CA ASN A 99 16.64 -4.62 5.49
C ASN A 99 15.52 -3.97 6.32
N ASP A 100 14.31 -3.86 5.78
CA ASP A 100 13.15 -3.35 6.52
C ASP A 100 12.92 -4.15 7.82
N LEU A 101 13.01 -5.49 7.76
CA LEU A 101 12.89 -6.34 8.94
C LEU A 101 14.04 -6.13 9.94
N ILE A 102 15.27 -5.99 9.45
CA ILE A 102 16.43 -5.71 10.29
C ILE A 102 16.26 -4.36 11.00
N ASP A 103 15.86 -3.33 10.27
CA ASP A 103 15.67 -1.99 10.79
C ASP A 103 14.57 -1.93 11.85
N HIS A 104 13.45 -2.62 11.62
CA HIS A 104 12.38 -2.75 12.61
C HIS A 104 12.84 -3.42 13.90
N GLU A 105 13.62 -4.51 13.81
CA GLU A 105 14.14 -5.20 15.00
C GLU A 105 15.23 -4.39 15.71
N LEU A 106 16.08 -3.68 14.97
CA LEU A 106 17.04 -2.74 15.55
C LEU A 106 16.32 -1.62 16.29
N LEU A 107 15.29 -1.03 15.69
CA LEU A 107 14.50 0.03 16.31
C LEU A 107 13.81 -0.47 17.59
N ARG A 108 13.19 -1.65 17.53
CA ARG A 108 12.57 -2.30 18.69
C ARG A 108 13.59 -2.58 19.79
N SER A 109 14.76 -3.10 19.44
CA SER A 109 15.84 -3.37 20.37
C SER A 109 16.31 -2.08 21.06
N LYS A 110 16.49 -1.00 20.29
CA LYS A 110 16.91 0.30 20.82
C LYS A 110 15.82 0.95 21.67
N ALA A 111 14.57 0.95 21.24
CA ALA A 111 13.44 1.48 22.02
C ALA A 111 13.31 0.73 23.36
N SER A 112 13.41 -0.60 23.34
CA SER A 112 13.39 -1.43 24.56
C SER A 112 14.57 -1.15 25.49
N ALA A 113 15.78 -1.01 24.95
CA ALA A 113 16.97 -0.68 25.75
C ALA A 113 16.88 0.70 26.44
N ASN A 114 16.12 1.64 25.87
CA ASN A 114 15.91 2.98 26.43
C ASN A 114 14.53 3.14 27.12
N ALA A 115 13.87 2.02 27.48
CA ALA A 115 12.53 2.04 28.06
C ALA A 115 12.41 2.88 29.35
N ALA A 116 13.48 2.98 30.14
CA ALA A 116 13.49 3.74 31.40
C ALA A 116 13.30 5.25 31.17
N GLU A 117 13.84 5.77 30.06
CA GLU A 117 13.74 7.18 29.66
C GLU A 117 12.45 7.44 28.87
N LEU A 118 11.96 6.43 28.14
CA LEU A 118 10.81 6.50 27.25
C LEU A 118 9.52 6.01 27.93
N LYS A 119 9.14 6.64 29.04
CA LYS A 119 7.90 6.28 29.74
C LYS A 119 6.67 6.59 28.88
N VAL A 120 5.80 5.60 28.73
CA VAL A 120 4.50 5.74 28.06
C VAL A 120 3.42 5.82 29.14
N SER A 121 2.59 6.85 29.08
CA SER A 121 1.50 7.02 30.05
C SER A 121 0.20 6.36 29.57
N ASP A 122 -0.66 5.97 30.50
CA ASP A 122 -1.99 5.41 30.16
C ASP A 122 -2.86 6.39 29.38
N ALA A 123 -2.68 7.69 29.59
CA ALA A 123 -3.37 8.74 28.84
C ALA A 123 -2.97 8.72 27.37
N GLU A 124 -1.69 8.56 27.06
CA GLU A 124 -1.19 8.44 25.67
C GLU A 124 -1.70 7.18 24.98
N ILE A 125 -1.69 6.04 25.69
CA ILE A 125 -2.22 4.77 25.18
C ILE A 125 -3.71 4.93 24.86
N THR A 126 -4.48 5.54 25.76
CA THR A 126 -5.92 5.76 25.58
C THR A 126 -6.18 6.72 24.42
N ALA A 127 -5.40 7.80 24.29
CA ALA A 127 -5.51 8.72 23.16
C ALA A 127 -5.21 8.02 21.82
N ARG A 128 -4.17 7.18 21.77
CA ARG A 128 -3.81 6.39 20.57
C ARG A 128 -4.88 5.35 20.25
N LEU A 129 -5.43 4.68 21.26
CA LEU A 129 -6.53 3.72 21.12
C LEU A 129 -7.77 4.39 20.55
N ASN A 130 -8.17 5.56 21.06
CA ASN A 130 -9.32 6.31 20.54
C ASN A 130 -9.11 6.69 19.07
N ARG A 131 -7.90 7.13 18.71
CA ARG A 131 -7.55 7.50 17.33
C ARG A 131 -7.55 6.28 16.40
N PHE A 132 -7.10 5.13 16.89
CA PHE A 132 -7.15 3.86 16.18
C PHE A 132 -8.60 3.40 15.95
N SER A 133 -9.42 3.40 17.00
CA SER A 133 -10.83 3.00 16.96
C SER A 133 -11.68 3.92 16.09
N ALA A 134 -11.32 5.20 15.95
CA ALA A 134 -12.03 6.15 15.09
C ALA A 134 -11.97 5.82 13.58
N GLY A 135 -11.02 4.96 13.16
CA GLY A 135 -10.94 4.48 11.78
C GLY A 135 -11.93 3.36 11.46
N PHE A 136 -12.66 2.84 12.45
CA PHE A 136 -13.60 1.74 12.29
C PHE A 136 -15.04 2.23 12.51
N THR A 137 -15.97 1.67 11.74
CA THR A 137 -17.37 2.09 11.79
C THR A 137 -18.11 1.45 12.97
N SER A 138 -17.68 0.24 13.38
CA SER A 138 -18.28 -0.50 14.50
C SER A 138 -17.25 -1.22 15.37
N LYS A 139 -17.64 -1.54 16.61
CA LYS A 139 -16.82 -2.36 17.52
C LYS A 139 -16.63 -3.79 17.01
N GLU A 140 -17.58 -4.30 16.23
CA GLU A 140 -17.51 -5.64 15.63
C GLU A 140 -16.46 -5.68 14.52
N GLU A 141 -16.39 -4.63 13.70
CA GLU A 141 -15.37 -4.47 12.65
C GLU A 141 -13.97 -4.38 13.27
N LEU A 142 -13.82 -3.60 14.35
CA LEU A 142 -12.59 -3.52 15.13
C LEU A 142 -12.18 -4.89 15.70
N ALA A 143 -13.12 -5.64 16.28
CA ALA A 143 -12.85 -6.97 16.83
C ALA A 143 -12.44 -7.98 15.73
N ALA A 144 -13.08 -7.92 14.55
CA ALA A 144 -12.72 -8.75 13.41
C ALA A 144 -11.30 -8.41 12.89
N ALA A 145 -10.97 -7.12 12.81
CA ALA A 145 -9.63 -6.66 12.43
C ALA A 145 -8.57 -7.07 13.45
N MET A 146 -8.87 -6.97 14.75
CA MET A 146 -8.00 -7.46 15.83
C MET A 146 -7.75 -8.96 15.71
N ALA A 147 -8.79 -9.77 15.48
CA ALA A 147 -8.67 -11.21 15.30
C ALA A 147 -7.84 -11.57 14.06
N ALA A 148 -8.03 -10.87 12.95
CA ALA A 148 -7.24 -11.06 11.72
C ALA A 148 -5.74 -10.78 11.92
N GLN A 149 -5.40 -9.85 12.83
CA GLN A 149 -4.02 -9.53 13.20
C GLN A 149 -3.48 -10.36 14.40
N GLY A 150 -4.25 -11.35 14.87
CA GLY A 150 -3.88 -12.18 16.00
C GLY A 150 -3.75 -11.41 17.31
N ILE A 151 -4.59 -10.37 17.51
CA ILE A 151 -4.68 -9.60 18.75
C ILE A 151 -5.80 -10.23 19.60
N ALA A 152 -5.42 -10.81 20.73
CA ALA A 152 -6.34 -11.66 21.50
C ALA A 152 -7.27 -10.89 22.44
N SER A 153 -6.89 -9.69 22.88
CA SER A 153 -7.67 -8.89 23.83
C SER A 153 -7.37 -7.39 23.72
N ASP A 154 -8.20 -6.56 24.35
CA ASP A 154 -7.94 -5.13 24.49
C ASP A 154 -6.62 -4.87 25.24
N GLN A 155 -6.28 -5.70 26.24
CA GLN A 155 -5.01 -5.57 26.96
C GLN A 155 -3.80 -5.88 26.08
N ASP A 156 -3.91 -6.86 25.17
CA ASP A 156 -2.88 -7.15 24.16
C ASP A 156 -2.75 -5.96 23.21
N LEU A 157 -3.87 -5.39 22.74
CA LEU A 157 -3.87 -4.18 21.92
C LEU A 157 -3.18 -2.99 22.64
N ARG A 158 -3.53 -2.72 23.89
CA ARG A 158 -2.90 -1.65 24.70
C ARG A 158 -1.40 -1.87 24.85
N SER A 159 -0.96 -3.11 25.07
CA SER A 159 0.46 -3.47 25.19
C SER A 159 1.21 -3.25 23.88
N ARG A 160 0.61 -3.61 22.75
CA ARG A 160 1.18 -3.36 21.41
C ARG A 160 1.23 -1.88 21.08
N LEU A 161 0.19 -1.12 21.41
CA LEU A 161 0.17 0.33 21.24
C LEU A 161 1.23 1.01 22.11
N ALA A 162 1.41 0.56 23.35
CA ALA A 162 2.47 1.07 24.21
C ALA A 162 3.86 0.85 23.59
N ALA A 163 4.13 -0.34 23.05
CA ALA A 163 5.39 -0.63 22.36
C ALA A 163 5.59 0.26 21.12
N HIS A 164 4.53 0.51 20.35
CA HIS A 164 4.60 1.42 19.20
C HIS A 164 4.86 2.87 19.61
N ILE A 165 4.16 3.37 20.63
CA ILE A 165 4.38 4.74 21.15
C ILE A 165 5.81 4.89 21.65
N GLN A 166 6.34 3.87 22.33
CA GLN A 166 7.72 3.87 22.80
C GLN A 166 8.73 3.93 21.64
N GLN A 167 8.48 3.21 20.54
CA GLN A 167 9.29 3.31 19.33
C GLN A 167 9.22 4.71 18.70
N ASP A 168 8.02 5.27 18.55
CA ASP A 168 7.81 6.62 18.01
C ASP A 168 8.59 7.66 18.83
N LYS A 169 8.47 7.61 20.17
CA LYS A 169 9.21 8.50 21.08
C LYS A 169 10.72 8.34 20.96
N TYR A 170 11.22 7.11 20.77
CA TYR A 170 12.65 6.89 20.56
C TYR A 170 13.12 7.59 19.28
N VAL A 171 12.41 7.41 18.17
CA VAL A 171 12.73 8.06 16.89
C VAL A 171 12.70 9.58 17.05
N GLU A 172 11.64 10.13 17.63
CA GLU A 172 11.48 11.56 17.85
C GLU A 172 12.61 12.13 18.72
N SER A 173 12.98 11.45 19.82
CA SER A 173 14.07 11.89 20.70
C SER A 173 15.44 11.94 20.00
N ARG A 174 15.65 11.11 18.97
CA ARG A 174 16.90 11.08 18.20
C ARG A 174 16.89 12.06 17.03
N ILE A 175 15.72 12.30 16.43
CA ILE A 175 15.60 13.19 15.28
C ILE A 175 15.39 14.65 15.71
N ALA A 176 14.58 14.94 16.72
CA ALA A 176 14.22 16.30 17.12
C ALA A 176 15.42 17.24 17.35
N PRO A 177 16.54 16.81 17.98
CA PRO A 177 17.73 17.66 18.14
C PRO A 177 18.42 18.05 16.82
N HIS A 178 18.17 17.29 15.74
CA HIS A 178 18.74 17.49 14.42
C HIS A 178 17.79 18.23 13.48
N ILE A 179 16.54 18.50 13.90
CA ILE A 179 15.58 19.28 13.12
C ILE A 179 15.76 20.75 13.50
N GLY A 180 16.41 21.50 12.62
CA GLY A 180 16.51 22.96 12.70
C GLY A 180 16.27 23.55 11.32
N VAL A 181 15.01 23.56 10.87
CA VAL A 181 14.67 24.21 9.60
C VAL A 181 14.71 25.72 9.83
N THR A 182 15.59 26.40 9.11
CA THR A 182 15.68 27.86 9.18
C THR A 182 14.61 28.53 8.33
N ASP A 183 14.21 29.75 8.69
CA ASP A 183 13.30 30.56 7.86
C ASP A 183 13.85 30.76 6.44
N ALA A 184 15.19 30.80 6.29
CA ALA A 184 15.84 30.92 4.99
C ALA A 184 15.64 29.66 4.14
N GLU A 185 15.83 28.46 4.70
CA GLU A 185 15.57 27.20 4.01
C GLU A 185 14.08 27.04 3.68
N ALA A 186 13.18 27.42 4.60
CA ALA A 186 11.75 27.40 4.36
C ALA A 186 11.35 28.32 3.21
N ARG A 187 11.90 29.55 3.15
CA ARG A 187 11.69 30.48 2.03
C ARG A 187 12.27 29.95 0.73
N GLN A 188 13.49 29.41 0.74
CA GLN A 188 14.12 28.85 -0.45
C GLN A 188 13.32 27.67 -1.01
N TRP A 189 12.82 26.80 -0.13
CA TRP A 189 11.95 25.70 -0.53
C TRP A 189 10.62 26.22 -1.08
N PHE A 190 10.00 27.21 -0.42
CA PHE A 190 8.77 27.84 -0.91
C PHE A 190 8.97 28.42 -2.32
N GLU A 191 10.03 29.21 -2.52
CA GLU A 191 10.41 29.79 -3.82
C GLU A 191 10.63 28.74 -4.91
N HIS A 192 11.31 27.64 -4.59
CA HIS A 192 11.53 26.53 -5.54
C HIS A 192 10.28 25.70 -5.84
N ASN A 193 9.26 25.73 -4.97
CA ASN A 193 8.06 24.93 -5.11
C ASN A 193 6.80 25.79 -5.36
N GLN A 194 6.98 27.07 -5.74
CA GLN A 194 5.85 27.98 -5.98
C GLN A 194 4.88 27.44 -7.04
N ASP A 195 5.38 26.80 -8.10
CA ASP A 195 4.51 26.24 -9.15
C ASP A 195 3.59 25.11 -8.63
N GLN A 196 4.03 24.36 -7.62
CA GLN A 196 3.24 23.29 -7.00
C GLN A 196 2.29 23.83 -5.92
N LEU A 197 2.65 24.97 -5.31
CA LEU A 197 1.86 25.66 -4.29
C LEU A 197 0.91 26.70 -4.88
N ALA A 198 1.10 27.06 -6.16
CA ALA A 198 0.25 27.97 -6.88
C ALA A 198 -1.17 27.41 -6.88
N THR A 199 -2.12 28.25 -6.49
CA THR A 199 -3.53 27.87 -6.65
C THR A 199 -3.76 27.71 -8.15
N PRO A 200 -4.18 26.52 -8.62
CA PRO A 200 -4.38 26.30 -10.05
C PRO A 200 -5.39 27.31 -10.56
N GLU A 201 -5.14 27.84 -11.75
CA GLU A 201 -6.00 28.82 -12.42
C GLU A 201 -7.46 28.38 -12.33
N ARG A 202 -8.30 29.26 -11.76
CA ARG A 202 -9.73 29.04 -11.64
C ARG A 202 -10.47 30.08 -12.47
N LEU A 203 -11.50 29.65 -13.18
CA LEU A 203 -12.44 30.56 -13.83
C LEU A 203 -13.86 30.23 -13.38
N ALA A 204 -14.74 31.22 -13.41
CA ALA A 204 -16.17 31.02 -13.26
C ALA A 204 -16.82 31.11 -14.64
N ALA A 205 -17.52 30.06 -15.05
CA ALA A 205 -18.17 29.98 -16.36
C ALA A 205 -19.64 29.62 -16.24
N ARG A 206 -20.39 30.03 -17.26
CA ARG A 206 -21.75 29.57 -17.48
C ARG A 206 -21.81 28.81 -18.80
N HIS A 207 -22.63 27.77 -18.88
CA HIS A 207 -22.79 26.99 -20.11
C HIS A 207 -24.24 26.73 -20.46
N VAL A 208 -24.46 26.42 -21.73
CA VAL A 208 -25.73 25.89 -22.25
C VAL A 208 -25.40 24.56 -22.90
N PHE A 209 -25.98 23.48 -22.41
CA PHE A 209 -25.70 22.13 -22.88
C PHE A 209 -26.87 21.60 -23.69
N LEU A 210 -26.60 21.13 -24.91
CA LEU A 210 -27.59 20.46 -25.77
C LEU A 210 -27.06 19.08 -26.20
N PRO A 211 -27.64 17.98 -25.69
CA PRO A 211 -27.23 16.64 -26.07
C PRO A 211 -27.69 16.30 -27.49
N ILE A 212 -26.81 15.63 -28.24
CA ILE A 212 -27.09 15.18 -29.62
C ILE A 212 -27.61 13.74 -29.73
N LEU A 213 -27.92 13.08 -28.60
CA LEU A 213 -28.35 11.66 -28.62
C LEU A 213 -29.65 11.46 -29.42
N ASP A 214 -30.61 12.36 -29.25
CA ASP A 214 -31.95 12.25 -29.86
C ASP A 214 -32.22 13.34 -30.92
N ARG A 215 -31.18 14.02 -31.39
CA ARG A 215 -31.31 15.12 -32.38
C ARG A 215 -30.17 15.13 -33.38
N ASP A 216 -30.47 15.68 -34.54
CA ASP A 216 -29.46 15.97 -35.55
C ASP A 216 -28.47 17.06 -35.06
N PRO A 217 -27.15 16.82 -35.15
CA PRO A 217 -26.14 17.79 -34.74
C PRO A 217 -26.27 19.17 -35.41
N ALA A 218 -26.68 19.24 -36.68
CA ALA A 218 -26.80 20.53 -37.37
C ALA A 218 -27.95 21.38 -36.80
N THR A 219 -29.04 20.72 -36.38
CA THR A 219 -30.16 21.39 -35.70
C THR A 219 -29.75 21.94 -34.32
N ALA A 220 -28.95 21.17 -33.57
CA ALA A 220 -28.40 21.62 -32.29
C ALA A 220 -27.46 22.83 -32.46
N GLN A 221 -26.57 22.77 -33.44
CA GLN A 221 -25.64 23.87 -33.77
C GLN A 221 -26.39 25.13 -34.20
N HIS A 222 -27.42 25.01 -35.04
CA HIS A 222 -28.22 26.16 -35.48
C HIS A 222 -28.93 26.83 -34.28
N THR A 223 -29.47 26.04 -33.36
CA THR A 223 -30.12 26.54 -32.13
C THR A 223 -29.11 27.31 -31.26
N LEU A 224 -27.91 26.75 -31.04
CA LEU A 224 -26.86 27.42 -30.27
C LEU A 224 -26.35 28.70 -30.97
N ALA A 225 -26.18 28.67 -32.29
CA ALA A 225 -25.76 29.85 -33.06
C ALA A 225 -26.80 30.98 -32.97
N THR A 226 -28.09 30.64 -33.02
CA THR A 226 -29.18 31.61 -32.85
C THR A 226 -29.19 32.19 -31.43
N ALA A 227 -28.99 31.34 -30.42
CA ALA A 227 -28.89 31.78 -29.02
C ALA A 227 -27.68 32.71 -28.78
N LEU A 228 -26.52 32.38 -29.36
CA LEU A 228 -25.31 33.18 -29.28
C LEU A 228 -25.51 34.54 -29.97
N ALA A 229 -26.18 34.58 -31.13
CA ALA A 229 -26.51 35.83 -31.81
C ALA A 229 -27.47 36.69 -30.97
N ALA A 230 -28.50 36.10 -30.35
CA ALA A 230 -29.44 36.80 -29.49
C ALA A 230 -28.76 37.39 -28.24
N LEU A 231 -27.82 36.64 -27.65
CA LEU A 231 -27.00 37.08 -26.52
C LEU A 231 -26.04 38.21 -26.91
N SER A 232 -25.37 38.08 -28.06
CA SER A 232 -24.45 39.09 -28.58
C SER A 232 -25.15 40.40 -28.96
N ALA A 233 -26.40 40.31 -29.41
CA ALA A 233 -27.25 41.46 -29.69
C ALA A 233 -27.87 42.09 -28.41
N GLY A 234 -27.65 41.49 -27.23
CA GLY A 234 -28.21 41.95 -25.95
C GLY A 234 -29.73 41.78 -25.83
N THR A 235 -30.34 40.93 -26.65
CA THR A 235 -31.80 40.75 -26.69
C THR A 235 -32.32 39.76 -25.65
N LYS A 236 -31.46 38.86 -25.15
CA LYS A 236 -31.75 37.89 -24.10
C LYS A 236 -30.56 37.73 -23.16
N ASP A 237 -30.84 37.52 -21.89
CA ASP A 237 -29.81 37.22 -20.88
C ASP A 237 -29.36 35.76 -20.96
N PHE A 238 -28.09 35.49 -20.60
CA PHE A 238 -27.54 34.13 -20.57
C PHE A 238 -28.35 33.20 -19.67
N ALA A 239 -28.78 33.70 -18.51
CA ALA A 239 -29.55 32.91 -17.55
C ALA A 239 -30.89 32.44 -18.15
N THR A 240 -31.56 33.32 -18.89
CA THR A 240 -32.82 32.98 -19.59
C THR A 240 -32.57 31.95 -20.67
N LEU A 241 -31.53 32.13 -21.49
CA LEU A 241 -31.15 31.15 -22.53
C LEU A 241 -30.77 29.79 -21.94
N ALA A 242 -30.07 29.77 -20.81
CA ALA A 242 -29.71 28.53 -20.14
C ALA A 242 -30.94 27.80 -19.57
N SER A 243 -31.92 28.52 -19.01
CA SER A 243 -33.16 27.89 -18.55
C SER A 243 -34.08 27.43 -19.69
N GLU A 244 -34.09 28.12 -20.83
CA GLU A 244 -34.91 27.77 -22.00
C GLU A 244 -34.30 26.64 -22.84
N LEU A 245 -32.97 26.64 -23.00
CA LEU A 245 -32.28 25.80 -23.98
C LEU A 245 -31.34 24.77 -23.37
N SER A 246 -30.87 24.93 -22.12
CA SER A 246 -29.94 23.96 -21.54
C SER A 246 -30.66 22.72 -21.03
N GLU A 247 -30.20 21.56 -21.47
CA GLU A 247 -30.64 20.25 -21.01
C GLU A 247 -29.68 19.64 -19.97
N ASP A 248 -28.77 20.44 -19.42
CA ASP A 248 -28.02 20.05 -18.23
C ASP A 248 -28.90 20.21 -16.97
N PRO A 249 -29.31 19.11 -16.32
CA PRO A 249 -30.21 19.15 -15.16
C PRO A 249 -29.59 19.86 -13.95
N LEU A 250 -28.27 19.97 -13.88
CA LEU A 250 -27.58 20.55 -12.72
C LEU A 250 -27.53 22.07 -12.79
N THR A 251 -27.47 22.65 -13.98
CA THR A 251 -27.20 24.08 -14.17
C THR A 251 -28.30 24.84 -14.89
N ASN A 252 -29.22 24.17 -15.60
CA ASN A 252 -30.30 24.83 -16.36
C ASN A 252 -31.18 25.77 -15.51
N HIS A 253 -31.50 25.38 -14.27
CA HIS A 253 -32.29 26.14 -13.32
C HIS A 253 -31.47 27.22 -12.60
N CYS A 254 -30.13 27.14 -12.65
CA CYS A 254 -29.19 28.11 -12.09
C CYS A 254 -28.55 28.99 -13.18
N GLY A 255 -29.26 29.23 -14.29
CA GLY A 255 -28.78 30.10 -15.37
C GLY A 255 -27.48 29.63 -16.04
N GLY A 256 -27.21 28.32 -15.99
CA GLY A 256 -26.04 27.69 -16.58
C GLY A 256 -24.76 27.79 -15.73
N ASP A 257 -24.82 28.27 -14.48
CA ASP A 257 -23.63 28.53 -13.66
C ASP A 257 -22.92 27.25 -13.19
N LEU A 258 -21.64 27.14 -13.53
CA LEU A 258 -20.76 26.03 -13.13
C LEU A 258 -19.89 26.38 -11.91
N GLY A 259 -19.90 27.65 -11.48
CA GLY A 259 -19.06 28.17 -10.41
C GLY A 259 -17.57 28.13 -10.73
N TRP A 260 -16.73 28.26 -9.70
CA TRP A 260 -15.28 28.23 -9.84
C TRP A 260 -14.77 26.82 -10.19
N MET A 261 -14.10 26.73 -11.33
CA MET A 261 -13.55 25.49 -11.88
C MET A 261 -12.07 25.62 -12.21
N THR A 262 -11.33 24.53 -12.04
CA THR A 262 -9.95 24.38 -12.50
C THR A 262 -9.94 23.62 -13.82
N ARG A 263 -8.85 23.72 -14.61
CA ARG A 263 -8.68 22.96 -15.86
C ARG A 263 -8.90 21.46 -15.69
N LEU A 264 -8.50 20.89 -14.54
CA LEU A 264 -8.63 19.45 -14.23
C LEU A 264 -10.08 18.99 -14.01
N ARG A 265 -10.99 19.91 -13.67
CA ARG A 265 -12.41 19.60 -13.44
C ARG A 265 -13.19 19.52 -14.76
N LEU A 266 -12.64 20.06 -15.85
CA LEU A 266 -13.29 20.13 -17.15
C LEU A 266 -12.78 19.05 -18.11
N PRO A 267 -13.66 18.56 -19.03
CA PRO A 267 -13.21 17.77 -20.16
C PRO A 267 -12.21 18.54 -21.02
N ALA A 268 -11.21 17.84 -21.57
CA ALA A 268 -10.12 18.46 -22.33
C ALA A 268 -10.62 19.32 -23.51
N GLY A 269 -11.71 18.90 -24.17
CA GLY A 269 -12.32 19.63 -25.29
C GLY A 269 -12.98 20.95 -24.90
N LEU A 270 -13.40 21.11 -23.64
CA LEU A 270 -14.02 22.33 -23.12
C LEU A 270 -13.01 23.23 -22.40
N ALA A 271 -12.04 22.63 -21.70
CA ALA A 271 -11.05 23.37 -20.92
C ALA A 271 -10.18 24.31 -21.77
N ALA A 272 -9.69 23.85 -22.92
CA ALA A 272 -8.81 24.64 -23.78
C ALA A 272 -9.48 25.93 -24.30
N PRO A 273 -10.66 25.89 -24.96
CA PRO A 273 -11.33 27.09 -25.44
C PRO A 273 -11.80 28.00 -24.30
N LEU A 274 -12.37 27.44 -23.23
CA LEU A 274 -12.93 28.21 -22.12
C LEU A 274 -11.87 29.07 -21.41
N PHE A 275 -10.68 28.52 -21.17
CA PHE A 275 -9.57 29.24 -20.54
C PHE A 275 -8.81 30.16 -21.51
N ALA A 276 -9.00 30.03 -22.82
CA ALA A 276 -8.42 30.93 -23.82
C ALA A 276 -9.31 32.14 -24.13
N MET A 277 -10.60 32.08 -23.74
CA MET A 277 -11.55 33.14 -23.99
C MET A 277 -11.32 34.37 -23.09
N PRO A 278 -11.53 35.59 -23.63
CA PRO A 278 -11.57 36.80 -22.81
C PRO A 278 -12.74 36.77 -21.82
N LEU A 279 -12.52 37.36 -20.64
CA LEU A 279 -13.51 37.39 -19.57
C LEU A 279 -14.81 38.09 -20.01
N HIS A 280 -15.94 37.53 -19.60
CA HIS A 280 -17.30 38.04 -19.87
C HIS A 280 -17.70 38.12 -21.35
N GLN A 281 -17.06 37.35 -22.22
CA GLN A 281 -17.49 37.21 -23.61
C GLN A 281 -18.18 35.86 -23.86
N PRO A 282 -19.27 35.83 -24.62
CA PRO A 282 -19.87 34.59 -25.09
C PRO A 282 -19.05 33.97 -26.23
N GLY A 283 -19.07 32.65 -26.36
CA GLY A 283 -18.34 31.89 -27.38
C GLY A 283 -18.90 30.50 -27.58
#